data_AF-A0A7S4KUP7-F1
#
_entry.id   AF-A0A7S4KUP7-F1
#
_cell.length_a   1.000
_cell.length_b   1.000
_cell.length_c   1.000
_cell.angle_alpha   90.00
_cell.angle_beta   90.00
_cell.angle_gamma   90.00
#
_symmetry.space_group_name_H-M   'P 1'
#
loop_
_entity.id
_entity.type
_entity.pdbx_description
1 polymer ?
#
loop_
_entity_poly.entity_id
_entity_poly.type
_entity_poly.pdbx_seq_one_letter_code
_entity_poly.pdbx_strand_id
1 'polypeptide(L)'
;HVGGLIDGFQYRMLLIVSPGGGVVHAEERMIENVSEVHPTLPPLQPSMNEYAVSISILDPSLDRDKEEALLARLIRHIKVSNKESSVKASRRDWDCQTVLETYDAASDTRCESRAAAAAKVAAATVGTVDRAVVIYNLAHRWRGPLSVVFYTSTEEEREIVRTFVREELIRASKSYCKSLWVQLVSDCKDKNQPDDQFSFPVNKLRFEAINVLPHDYVLYVDADFLP
;
A
#
# COMPACT_ATOMS: atom_id res chain seq x y z
N HIS A 1 6.85 -13.90 -17.76
CA HIS A 1 7.62 -15.16 -17.82
C HIS A 1 8.05 -15.45 -19.23
N VAL A 2 9.33 -15.72 -19.41
CA VAL A 2 9.92 -16.18 -20.67
C VAL A 2 10.46 -17.57 -20.37
N GLY A 3 9.75 -18.61 -20.81
CA GLY A 3 10.20 -19.98 -20.67
C GLY A 3 11.04 -20.40 -21.87
N GLY A 4 12.05 -21.23 -21.68
CA GLY A 4 12.85 -21.82 -22.78
C GLY A 4 14.16 -21.11 -23.12
N LEU A 5 14.67 -20.23 -22.25
CA LEU A 5 16.02 -19.67 -22.39
C LEU A 5 17.07 -20.65 -21.83
N ILE A 6 18.23 -20.72 -22.48
CA ILE A 6 19.38 -21.53 -22.06
C ILE A 6 20.03 -20.91 -20.81
N ASP A 7 20.17 -21.71 -19.76
CA ASP A 7 20.86 -21.35 -18.52
C ASP A 7 22.31 -20.95 -18.78
N GLY A 8 22.74 -19.83 -18.18
CA GLY A 8 24.12 -19.31 -18.31
C GLY A 8 24.41 -18.54 -19.62
N PHE A 9 23.42 -18.40 -20.51
CA PHE A 9 23.55 -17.59 -21.71
C PHE A 9 23.02 -16.16 -21.48
N GLN A 10 23.72 -15.17 -22.04
CA GLN A 10 23.29 -13.77 -22.01
C GLN A 10 22.40 -13.46 -23.21
N TYR A 11 21.29 -12.76 -22.98
CA TYR A 11 20.39 -12.30 -24.02
C TYR A 11 20.34 -10.78 -24.06
N ARG A 12 20.04 -10.23 -25.23
CA ARG A 12 19.86 -8.78 -25.37
C ARG A 12 18.39 -8.44 -25.15
N MET A 13 18.09 -7.58 -24.19
CA MET A 13 16.75 -7.05 -23.96
C MET A 13 16.65 -5.65 -24.54
N LEU A 14 15.60 -5.42 -25.33
CA LEU A 14 15.24 -4.10 -25.87
C LEU A 14 13.86 -3.70 -25.34
N LEU A 15 13.82 -2.62 -24.57
CA LEU A 15 12.59 -1.96 -24.11
C LEU A 15 12.34 -0.72 -24.98
N ILE A 16 11.17 -0.63 -25.57
CA ILE A 16 10.71 0.54 -26.33
C ILE A 16 9.42 1.04 -25.72
N VAL A 17 9.35 2.34 -25.42
CA VAL A 17 8.13 3.03 -25.01
C VAL A 17 7.76 4.05 -26.07
N SER A 18 6.56 3.91 -26.64
CA SER A 18 6.10 4.74 -27.75
C SER A 18 4.67 5.26 -27.57
N PRO A 19 4.43 6.58 -27.53
CA PRO A 19 3.10 7.13 -27.67
C PRO A 19 2.70 7.16 -29.15
N GLY A 20 1.55 6.55 -29.48
CA GLY A 20 0.91 6.68 -30.80
C GLY A 20 1.78 6.35 -32.02
N GLY A 21 2.85 5.56 -31.86
CA GLY A 21 3.75 5.13 -32.94
C GLY A 21 5.12 5.82 -33.02
N GLY A 22 5.42 6.84 -32.20
CA GLY A 22 6.75 7.45 -32.11
C GLY A 22 7.57 6.90 -30.93
N VAL A 23 8.88 6.68 -31.05
CA VAL A 23 9.72 6.17 -29.94
C VAL A 23 10.09 7.31 -29.00
N VAL A 24 9.66 7.23 -27.74
CA VAL A 24 10.00 8.21 -26.68
C VAL A 24 11.14 7.71 -25.80
N HIS A 25 11.27 6.40 -25.66
CA HIS A 25 12.34 5.80 -24.89
C HIS A 25 12.74 4.47 -25.48
N ALA A 26 14.04 4.24 -25.55
CA ALA A 26 14.63 2.96 -25.91
C ALA A 26 15.72 2.65 -24.87
N GLU A 27 15.57 1.54 -24.16
CA GLU A 27 16.59 1.01 -23.26
C GLU A 27 17.04 -0.34 -23.79
N GLU A 28 18.35 -0.54 -23.83
CA GLU A 28 18.95 -1.82 -24.16
C GLU A 28 19.84 -2.29 -23.01
N ARG A 29 19.70 -3.55 -22.63
CA ARG A 29 20.59 -4.17 -21.64
C ARG A 29 20.78 -5.65 -21.91
N MET A 30 21.92 -6.19 -21.46
CA MET A 30 22.13 -7.63 -21.40
C MET A 30 21.42 -8.21 -20.18
N ILE A 31 20.77 -9.35 -20.35
CA ILE A 31 20.09 -10.09 -19.28
C ILE A 31 20.61 -11.53 -19.25
N GLU A 32 20.93 -12.04 -18.07
CA GLU A 32 21.28 -13.45 -17.86
C GLU A 32 20.08 -14.16 -17.27
N ASN A 33 19.75 -15.33 -17.83
CA ASN A 33 18.71 -16.26 -17.37
C ASN A 33 17.80 -15.75 -16.23
N VAL A 34 16.88 -14.85 -16.57
CA VAL A 34 15.93 -14.27 -15.62
C VAL A 34 14.56 -14.89 -15.86
N SER A 35 14.05 -15.61 -14.86
CA SER A 35 12.66 -16.11 -14.82
C SER A 35 11.65 -14.96 -14.97
N GLU A 36 12.06 -13.76 -14.56
CA GLU A 36 11.30 -12.52 -14.62
C GLU A 36 12.21 -11.31 -14.88
N VAL A 37 11.76 -10.43 -15.76
CA VAL A 37 12.45 -9.18 -16.09
C VAL A 37 11.55 -8.02 -15.64
N HIS A 38 12.08 -7.17 -14.76
CA HIS A 38 11.39 -5.99 -14.23
C HIS A 38 12.02 -4.72 -14.81
N PRO A 39 11.61 -4.24 -16.00
CA PRO A 39 12.10 -2.99 -16.54
C PRO A 39 11.46 -1.80 -15.80
N THR A 40 12.26 -0.77 -15.54
CA THR A 40 11.75 0.49 -15.00
C THR A 40 11.24 1.34 -16.15
N LEU A 41 9.97 1.76 -16.09
CA LEU A 41 9.43 2.65 -17.11
C LEU A 41 9.91 4.09 -16.87
N PRO A 42 10.28 4.84 -17.93
CA PRO A 42 10.54 6.26 -17.81
C PRO A 42 9.26 7.00 -17.38
N PRO A 43 9.38 8.21 -16.80
CA PRO A 43 8.23 9.05 -16.50
C PRO A 43 7.37 9.26 -17.75
N LEU A 44 6.12 8.77 -17.72
CA LEU A 44 5.20 8.91 -18.84
C LEU A 44 4.64 10.33 -18.86
N GLN A 45 4.68 11.00 -20.01
CA GLN A 45 4.14 12.34 -20.12
C GLN A 45 2.61 12.31 -20.07
N PRO A 46 1.96 13.20 -19.27
CA PRO A 46 0.52 13.23 -19.13
C PRO A 46 -0.22 13.66 -20.41
N SER A 47 0.45 14.37 -21.33
CA SER A 47 -0.12 14.85 -22.60
C SER A 47 -0.58 13.73 -23.55
N MET A 48 -0.13 12.49 -23.33
CA MET A 48 -0.48 11.35 -24.18
C MET A 48 -1.45 10.43 -23.46
N ASN A 49 -2.50 10.02 -24.15
CA ASN A 49 -3.56 9.17 -23.59
C ASN A 49 -3.19 7.67 -23.55
N GLU A 50 -2.20 7.27 -24.35
CA GLU A 50 -1.81 5.86 -24.48
C GLU A 50 -0.33 5.72 -24.90
N TYR A 51 0.35 4.75 -24.29
CA TYR A 51 1.71 4.33 -24.62
C TYR A 51 1.73 2.85 -24.95
N ALA A 52 2.42 2.47 -26.02
CA ALA A 52 2.82 1.10 -26.26
C ALA A 52 4.19 0.86 -25.61
N VAL A 53 4.26 -0.13 -24.73
CA VAL A 53 5.50 -0.64 -24.15
C VAL A 53 5.79 -1.97 -24.81
N SER A 54 6.90 -2.04 -25.54
CA SER A 54 7.39 -3.25 -26.20
C SER A 54 8.66 -3.71 -25.50
N ILE A 55 8.68 -4.96 -25.06
CA ILE A 55 9.88 -5.63 -24.56
C ILE A 55 10.20 -6.75 -25.54
N SER A 56 11.39 -6.71 -26.11
CA SER A 56 11.92 -7.73 -27.01
C SER A 56 13.15 -8.36 -26.39
N ILE A 57 13.26 -9.69 -26.49
CA ILE A 57 14.46 -10.44 -26.15
C ILE A 57 15.04 -10.94 -27.46
N LEU A 58 16.33 -10.65 -27.67
CA LEU A 58 17.06 -10.92 -28.88
C LEU A 58 18.24 -11.84 -28.60
N ASP A 59 18.54 -12.71 -29.57
CA ASP A 59 19.80 -13.44 -29.62
C ASP A 59 20.93 -12.46 -29.94
N PRO A 60 21.92 -12.26 -29.04
CA PRO A 60 23.01 -11.33 -29.27
C PRO A 60 24.01 -11.80 -30.35
N SER A 61 23.97 -13.09 -30.73
CA SER A 61 24.85 -13.66 -31.76
C SER A 61 24.38 -13.38 -33.20
N LEU A 62 23.13 -12.92 -33.35
CA LEU A 62 22.53 -12.57 -34.63
C LEU A 62 22.43 -11.05 -34.81
N ASP A 63 22.41 -10.62 -36.07
CA ASP A 63 22.32 -9.21 -36.43
C ASP A 63 20.93 -8.64 -36.09
N ARG A 64 20.89 -7.40 -35.58
CA ARG A 64 19.70 -6.77 -34.97
C ARG A 64 18.55 -6.60 -35.95
N ASP A 65 18.88 -6.38 -37.21
CA ASP A 65 17.91 -6.07 -38.26
C ASP A 65 17.29 -7.34 -38.87
N LYS A 66 17.71 -8.52 -38.42
CA LYS A 66 17.13 -9.80 -38.84
C LYS A 66 16.01 -10.19 -37.89
N GLU A 67 14.82 -10.47 -38.44
CA GLU A 67 13.70 -11.02 -37.66
C GLU A 67 14.08 -12.30 -36.90
N GLU A 68 15.05 -13.05 -37.42
CA GLU A 68 15.62 -14.25 -36.81
C GLU A 68 16.28 -14.00 -35.44
N ALA A 69 16.72 -12.77 -35.16
CA ALA A 69 17.30 -12.44 -33.86
C ALA A 69 16.24 -12.34 -32.75
N LEU A 70 14.94 -12.24 -33.08
CA LEU A 70 13.87 -12.08 -32.10
C LEU A 70 13.47 -13.42 -31.46
N LEU A 71 13.80 -13.59 -30.18
CA LEU A 71 13.44 -14.78 -29.41
C LEU A 71 12.05 -14.65 -28.78
N ALA A 72 11.73 -13.47 -28.26
CA ALA A 72 10.44 -13.21 -27.64
C ALA A 72 10.06 -11.73 -27.71
N ARG A 73 8.76 -11.44 -27.80
CA ARG A 73 8.24 -10.07 -27.74
C ARG A 73 6.96 -10.01 -26.91
N LEU A 74 6.90 -9.02 -26.03
CA LEU A 74 5.70 -8.63 -25.32
C LEU A 74 5.38 -7.18 -25.63
N ILE A 75 4.16 -6.91 -26.10
CA ILE A 75 3.65 -5.56 -26.30
C ILE A 75 2.48 -5.34 -25.35
N ARG A 76 2.52 -4.25 -24.59
CA ARG A 76 1.45 -3.83 -23.69
C ARG A 76 1.08 -2.39 -23.97
N HIS A 77 -0.22 -2.15 -24.04
CA HIS A 77 -0.78 -0.81 -24.20
C HIS A 77 -1.18 -0.28 -22.82
N ILE A 78 -0.55 0.82 -22.40
CA ILE A 78 -0.79 1.49 -21.13
C ILE A 78 -1.59 2.75 -21.44
N LYS A 79 -2.83 2.81 -20.96
CA LYS A 79 -3.66 4.02 -21.03
C LYS A 79 -3.27 4.94 -19.88
N VAL A 80 -2.86 6.16 -20.21
CA VAL A 80 -2.51 7.21 -19.24
C VAL A 80 -3.67 8.19 -19.20
N SER A 81 -4.34 8.29 -18.06
CA SER A 81 -5.45 9.23 -17.88
C SER A 81 -5.00 10.48 -17.13
N ASN A 82 -5.19 11.66 -17.73
CA ASN A 82 -4.98 12.98 -17.10
C ASN A 82 -5.98 13.35 -16.00
N LYS A 83 -6.72 12.37 -15.48
CA LYS A 83 -7.61 12.64 -14.35
C LYS A 83 -6.72 12.65 -13.11
N GLU A 84 -6.66 13.80 -12.44
CA GLU A 84 -6.44 13.82 -10.99
C GLU A 84 -7.20 12.64 -10.42
N SER A 85 -6.47 11.75 -9.76
CA SER A 85 -6.87 10.40 -9.45
C SER A 85 -8.12 10.37 -8.58
N SER A 86 -9.28 10.50 -9.21
CA SER A 86 -10.52 9.91 -8.73
C SER A 86 -10.40 8.44 -9.03
N VAL A 87 -9.68 7.74 -8.16
CA VAL A 87 -9.66 6.29 -8.08
C VAL A 87 -11.10 5.82 -7.92
N LYS A 88 -11.80 5.61 -9.04
CA LYS A 88 -12.84 4.58 -9.10
C LYS A 88 -12.09 3.25 -9.14
N ALA A 89 -11.50 2.89 -8.00
CA ALA A 89 -11.36 1.49 -7.66
C ALA A 89 -12.69 0.83 -7.99
N SER A 90 -12.69 -0.41 -8.46
CA SER A 90 -13.85 -1.27 -8.23
C SER A 90 -14.17 -1.13 -6.74
N ARG A 91 -15.17 -0.30 -6.40
CA ARG A 91 -15.47 0.06 -5.03
C ARG A 91 -16.19 -1.15 -4.48
N ARG A 92 -15.43 -2.19 -4.15
CA ARG A 92 -15.90 -3.30 -3.33
C ARG A 92 -16.48 -2.61 -2.09
N ASP A 93 -17.79 -2.69 -1.97
CA ASP A 93 -18.51 -2.05 -0.90
C ASP A 93 -18.42 -3.01 0.27
N TRP A 94 -17.44 -2.75 1.13
CA TRP A 94 -17.19 -3.57 2.30
C TRP A 94 -18.17 -3.19 3.40
N ASP A 95 -18.96 -4.17 3.82
CA ASP A 95 -19.74 -4.09 5.05
C ASP A 95 -18.88 -4.68 6.19
N CYS A 96 -18.40 -3.82 7.08
CA CYS A 96 -17.54 -4.20 8.19
C CYS A 96 -18.19 -3.79 9.50
N GLN A 97 -17.98 -4.57 10.54
CA GLN A 97 -18.24 -4.07 11.89
C GLN A 97 -17.15 -3.08 12.29
N THR A 98 -17.55 -1.98 12.91
CA THR A 98 -16.61 -0.95 13.39
C THR A 98 -16.89 -0.58 14.83
N VAL A 99 -15.86 -0.53 15.66
CA VAL A 99 -15.92 -0.05 17.04
C VAL A 99 -14.94 1.09 17.20
N LEU A 100 -15.38 2.21 17.76
CA LEU A 100 -14.54 3.37 18.02
C LEU A 100 -14.29 3.49 19.53
N GLU A 101 -13.01 3.52 19.90
CA GLU A 101 -12.54 3.79 21.27
C GLU A 101 -11.76 5.10 21.24
N THR A 102 -12.06 6.03 22.15
CA THR A 102 -11.47 7.36 22.12
C THR A 102 -11.02 7.81 23.51
N TYR A 103 -9.97 8.62 23.53
CA TYR A 103 -9.56 9.41 24.67
C TYR A 103 -9.16 10.79 24.19
N ASP A 104 -9.84 11.83 24.69
CA ASP A 104 -9.49 13.20 24.38
C ASP A 104 -8.78 13.86 25.57
N ALA A 105 -7.49 14.14 25.41
CA ALA A 105 -6.70 14.80 26.46
C ALA A 105 -7.19 16.22 26.75
N ALA A 106 -7.83 16.90 25.79
CA ALA A 106 -8.41 18.23 26.02
C ALA A 106 -9.59 18.20 27.01
N SER A 107 -10.21 17.02 27.20
CA SER A 107 -11.30 16.81 28.14
C SER A 107 -10.84 16.36 29.54
N ASP A 108 -9.56 16.01 29.73
CA ASP A 108 -9.03 15.56 31.02
C ASP A 108 -8.44 16.75 31.80
N THR A 109 -9.05 17.06 32.94
CA THR A 109 -8.67 18.20 33.79
C THR A 109 -7.26 18.11 34.38
N ARG A 110 -6.64 16.91 34.37
CA ARG A 110 -5.26 16.69 34.83
C ARG A 110 -4.22 17.06 33.77
N CYS A 111 -4.66 17.21 32.52
CA CYS A 111 -3.79 17.57 31.42
C CYS A 111 -3.83 19.08 31.22
N GLU A 112 -2.85 19.79 31.79
CA GLU A 112 -2.59 21.18 31.39
C GLU A 112 -2.42 21.20 29.88
N SER A 113 -3.13 22.10 29.18
CA SER A 113 -3.26 22.11 27.73
C SER A 113 -1.90 22.29 27.04
N ARG A 114 -1.11 21.22 26.93
CA ARG A 114 0.03 21.11 26.02
C ARG A 114 -0.50 20.81 24.62
N ALA A 115 -1.42 21.66 24.16
CA ALA A 115 -1.90 21.68 22.78
C ALA A 115 -0.90 22.41 21.87
N ALA A 116 0.40 22.17 22.06
CA ALA A 116 1.40 22.61 21.11
C ALA A 116 1.37 21.61 19.95
N ALA A 117 0.83 22.05 18.82
CA ALA A 117 0.55 21.29 17.61
C ALA A 117 1.77 20.50 17.11
N ALA A 118 1.95 19.29 17.62
CA ALA A 118 2.68 18.25 16.94
C ALA A 118 1.79 17.68 15.84
N ALA A 119 2.41 17.22 14.75
CA ALA A 119 1.67 16.66 13.63
C ALA A 119 0.75 15.52 14.07
N LYS A 120 -0.39 15.41 13.40
CA LYS A 120 -1.40 14.38 13.65
C LYS A 120 -1.05 13.16 12.80
N VAL A 121 -0.98 11.98 13.42
CA VAL A 121 -0.66 10.74 12.71
C VAL A 121 -1.85 9.81 12.75
N ALA A 122 -2.19 9.23 11.60
CA ALA A 122 -3.06 8.09 11.50
C ALA A 122 -2.23 6.83 11.21
N ALA A 123 -2.26 5.85 12.09
CA ALA A 123 -1.62 4.55 11.89
C ALA A 123 -2.68 3.50 11.50
N ALA A 124 -2.37 2.62 10.55
CA ALA A 124 -3.23 1.49 10.20
C ALA A 124 -2.48 0.17 10.34
N THR A 125 -3.11 -0.83 10.97
CA THR A 125 -2.51 -2.14 11.20
C THR A 125 -3.54 -3.27 11.36
N VAL A 126 -3.11 -4.51 11.20
CA VAL A 126 -3.80 -5.73 11.62
C VAL A 126 -3.71 -5.83 13.13
N GLY A 127 -4.82 -6.20 13.76
CA GLY A 127 -4.95 -6.45 15.19
C GLY A 127 -4.34 -7.77 15.61
N THR A 128 -3.04 -7.94 15.37
CA THR A 128 -2.24 -8.94 16.08
C THR A 128 -1.59 -8.30 17.30
N VAL A 129 -1.29 -9.11 18.32
CA VAL A 129 -0.63 -8.64 19.54
C VAL A 129 0.71 -7.96 19.24
N ASP A 130 1.51 -8.54 18.33
CA ASP A 130 2.81 -8.00 17.94
C ASP A 130 2.70 -6.59 17.36
N ARG A 131 1.71 -6.38 16.48
CA ARG A 131 1.48 -5.06 15.85
C ARG A 131 0.89 -4.06 16.85
N ALA A 132 0.05 -4.52 17.78
CA ALA A 132 -0.43 -3.71 18.90
C ALA A 132 0.73 -3.17 19.77
N VAL A 133 1.79 -3.95 19.98
CA VAL A 133 3.00 -3.50 20.69
C VAL A 133 3.77 -2.43 19.89
N VAL A 134 3.83 -2.54 18.56
CA VAL A 134 4.42 -1.48 17.71
C VAL A 134 3.62 -0.19 17.82
N ILE A 135 2.29 -0.26 17.78
CA ILE A 135 1.41 0.89 18.00
C ILE A 135 1.63 1.49 19.39
N TYR A 136 1.77 0.67 20.43
CA TYR A 136 2.07 1.15 21.78
C TYR A 136 3.39 1.93 21.83
N ASN A 137 4.43 1.41 21.21
CA ASN A 137 5.72 2.10 21.11
C ASN A 137 5.62 3.41 20.30
N LEU A 138 4.83 3.42 19.23
CA LEU A 138 4.54 4.62 18.45
C LEU A 138 3.81 5.66 19.32
N ALA A 139 2.75 5.28 20.03
CA ALA A 139 2.00 6.15 20.92
C ALA A 139 2.87 6.74 22.05
N HIS A 140 3.82 5.94 22.55
CA HIS A 140 4.79 6.41 23.54
C HIS A 140 5.72 7.48 22.97
N ARG A 141 6.33 7.24 21.81
CA ARG A 141 7.33 8.13 21.19
C ARG A 141 6.74 9.36 20.49
N TRP A 142 5.56 9.22 19.90
CA TRP A 142 4.89 10.29 19.16
C TRP A 142 4.42 11.38 20.11
N ARG A 143 4.73 12.65 19.82
CA ARG A 143 4.41 13.77 20.74
C ARG A 143 3.03 14.39 20.52
N GLY A 144 2.37 14.07 19.41
CA GLY A 144 1.07 14.64 19.04
C GLY A 144 -0.11 13.70 19.25
N PRO A 145 -1.31 14.13 18.82
CA PRO A 145 -2.49 13.28 18.76
C PRO A 145 -2.26 12.10 17.80
N LEU A 146 -2.80 10.94 18.15
CA LEU A 146 -2.65 9.70 17.39
C LEU A 146 -4.02 9.10 17.07
N SER A 147 -4.26 8.82 15.79
CA SER A 147 -5.35 7.97 15.32
C SER A 147 -4.79 6.61 14.95
N VAL A 148 -5.48 5.53 15.28
CA VAL A 148 -5.09 4.16 14.97
C VAL A 148 -6.28 3.41 14.39
N VAL A 149 -6.07 2.65 13.33
CA VAL A 149 -7.05 1.70 12.81
C VAL A 149 -6.48 0.29 12.93
N PHE A 150 -7.20 -0.56 13.64
CA PHE A 150 -6.91 -1.98 13.74
C PHE A 150 -7.90 -2.76 12.88
N TYR A 151 -7.41 -3.70 12.07
CA TYR A 151 -8.27 -4.71 11.44
C TYR A 151 -8.13 -6.05 12.16
N THR A 152 -9.23 -6.65 12.58
CA THR A 152 -9.25 -8.02 13.12
C THR A 152 -10.10 -8.93 12.23
N SER A 153 -9.69 -10.18 12.11
CA SER A 153 -10.39 -11.14 11.23
C SER A 153 -11.62 -11.74 11.90
N THR A 154 -11.65 -11.72 13.25
CA THR A 154 -12.75 -12.29 14.05
C THR A 154 -13.19 -11.36 15.19
N GLU A 155 -14.36 -11.66 15.75
CA GLU A 155 -14.88 -11.03 16.96
C GLU A 155 -14.02 -11.28 18.20
N GLU A 156 -13.48 -12.48 18.34
CA GLU A 156 -12.60 -12.85 19.46
C GLU A 156 -11.29 -12.04 19.41
N GLU A 157 -10.66 -11.96 18.24
CA GLU A 157 -9.49 -11.10 18.02
C GLU A 157 -9.82 -9.64 18.31
N ARG A 158 -11.01 -9.17 17.88
CA ARG A 158 -11.46 -7.80 18.16
C ARG A 158 -11.51 -7.52 19.64
N GLU A 159 -12.09 -8.42 20.44
CA GLU A 159 -12.24 -8.17 21.87
C GLU A 159 -10.89 -8.21 22.61
N ILE A 160 -9.96 -9.08 22.18
CA ILE A 160 -8.58 -9.10 22.68
C ILE A 160 -7.88 -7.76 22.40
N VAL A 161 -7.92 -7.29 21.14
CA VAL A 161 -7.30 -6.01 20.76
C VAL A 161 -7.99 -4.84 21.46
N ARG A 162 -9.31 -4.88 21.59
CA ARG A 162 -10.08 -3.86 22.31
C ARG A 162 -9.69 -3.77 23.78
N THR A 163 -9.49 -4.92 24.43
CA THR A 163 -9.03 -5.01 25.81
C THR A 163 -7.65 -4.37 25.94
N PHE A 164 -6.71 -4.73 25.06
CA PHE A 164 -5.40 -4.09 24.99
C PHE A 164 -5.47 -2.57 24.77
N VAL A 165 -6.36 -2.11 23.87
CA VAL A 165 -6.57 -0.68 23.61
C VAL A 165 -7.02 0.05 24.87
N ARG A 166 -7.98 -0.50 25.59
CA ARG A 166 -8.54 0.12 26.79
C ARG A 166 -7.58 0.09 27.97
N GLU A 167 -6.99 -1.07 28.22
CA GLU A 167 -6.16 -1.30 29.39
C GLU A 167 -4.76 -0.71 29.21
N GLU A 168 -4.18 -0.78 28.01
CA GLU A 168 -2.79 -0.37 27.80
C GLU A 168 -2.68 0.96 27.03
N LEU A 169 -3.25 1.06 25.82
CA LEU A 169 -3.07 2.23 24.96
C LEU A 169 -3.74 3.50 25.51
N ILE A 170 -5.01 3.40 25.94
CA ILE A 170 -5.73 4.53 26.52
C ILE A 170 -5.14 4.91 27.87
N ARG A 171 -4.76 3.93 28.70
CA ARG A 171 -4.09 4.17 29.99
C ARG A 171 -2.77 4.90 29.80
N ALA A 172 -1.97 4.50 28.81
CA ALA A 172 -0.73 5.19 28.45
C ALA A 172 -1.00 6.60 27.89
N SER A 173 -1.99 6.76 27.01
CA SER A 173 -2.33 8.07 26.44
C SER A 173 -2.76 9.08 27.51
N LYS A 174 -3.46 8.61 28.54
CA LYS A 174 -3.79 9.39 29.76
C LYS A 174 -2.55 9.83 30.52
N SER A 175 -1.58 8.94 30.74
CA SER A 175 -0.35 9.30 31.49
C SER A 175 0.51 10.31 30.73
N TYR A 176 0.43 10.33 29.39
CA TYR A 176 1.16 11.26 28.55
C TYR A 176 0.37 12.50 28.12
N CYS A 177 -0.90 12.62 28.52
CA CYS A 177 -1.79 13.71 28.12
C CYS A 177 -1.87 13.90 26.60
N LYS A 178 -2.09 12.80 25.86
CA LYS A 178 -2.24 12.80 24.40
C LYS A 178 -3.61 12.28 24.01
N SER A 179 -4.27 12.95 23.07
CA SER A 179 -5.52 12.44 22.50
C SER A 179 -5.23 11.22 21.61
N LEU A 180 -6.06 10.20 21.77
CA LEU A 180 -5.98 8.92 21.06
C LEU A 180 -7.36 8.57 20.50
N TRP A 181 -7.40 8.19 19.24
CA TRP A 181 -8.60 7.63 18.61
C TRP A 181 -8.24 6.29 18.00
N VAL A 182 -9.00 5.25 18.34
CA VAL A 182 -8.78 3.91 17.84
C VAL A 182 -10.05 3.37 17.21
N GLN A 183 -10.00 3.09 15.92
CA GLN A 183 -11.07 2.40 15.21
C GLN A 183 -10.67 0.93 15.03
N LEU A 184 -11.49 0.03 15.54
CA LEU A 184 -11.38 -1.41 15.34
C LEU A 184 -12.35 -1.79 14.22
N VAL A 185 -11.85 -2.45 13.19
CA VAL A 185 -12.61 -2.89 12.01
C VAL A 185 -12.56 -4.41 11.97
N SER A 186 -13.69 -5.08 11.91
CA SER A 186 -13.77 -6.55 11.87
C SER A 186 -14.86 -7.05 10.94
N ASP A 187 -14.86 -8.36 10.67
CA ASP A 187 -15.92 -9.08 9.95
C ASP A 187 -16.30 -8.43 8.61
N CYS A 188 -15.30 -7.95 7.86
CA CYS A 188 -15.53 -7.28 6.59
C CYS A 188 -16.01 -8.26 5.50
N LYS A 189 -17.23 -8.05 5.00
CA LYS A 189 -17.82 -8.81 3.89
C LYS A 189 -17.97 -7.91 2.67
N ASP A 190 -17.73 -8.45 1.47
CA ASP A 190 -18.07 -7.73 0.24
C ASP A 190 -19.59 -7.79 0.08
N LYS A 191 -20.29 -6.65 0.01
CA LYS A 191 -21.74 -6.62 -0.20
C LYS A 191 -22.18 -7.31 -1.49
N ASN A 192 -21.29 -7.39 -2.50
CA ASN A 192 -21.59 -8.04 -3.76
C ASN A 192 -21.25 -9.54 -3.74
N GLN A 193 -20.45 -10.00 -2.78
CA GLN A 193 -19.99 -11.37 -2.60
C GLN A 193 -19.89 -11.69 -1.10
N PRO A 194 -21.03 -11.75 -0.38
CA PRO A 194 -21.03 -11.83 1.09
C PRO A 194 -20.56 -13.19 1.64
N ASP A 195 -20.58 -14.21 0.80
CA ASP A 195 -20.14 -15.58 1.13
C ASP A 195 -18.62 -15.77 0.93
N ASP A 196 -17.95 -14.85 0.23
CA ASP A 196 -16.50 -14.87 0.06
C ASP A 196 -15.83 -14.30 1.32
N GLN A 197 -15.27 -15.19 2.13
CA GLN A 197 -14.44 -14.82 3.27
C GLN A 197 -13.08 -14.33 2.75
N PHE A 198 -12.94 -13.03 2.53
CA PHE A 198 -11.66 -12.43 2.16
C PHE A 198 -10.72 -12.37 3.37
N SER A 199 -9.48 -12.80 3.17
CA SER A 199 -8.49 -12.98 4.23
C SER A 199 -8.05 -11.66 4.87
N PHE A 200 -8.10 -10.54 4.15
CA PHE A 200 -7.71 -9.21 4.67
C PHE A 200 -8.05 -8.07 3.68
N PRO A 201 -8.92 -7.10 4.00
CA PRO A 201 -9.28 -6.01 3.10
C PRO A 201 -8.29 -4.83 3.22
N VAL A 202 -7.03 -5.03 2.81
CA VAL A 202 -5.93 -4.03 2.88
C VAL A 202 -6.38 -2.62 2.44
N ASN A 203 -7.08 -2.53 1.30
CA ASN A 203 -7.50 -1.25 0.74
C ASN A 203 -8.59 -0.56 1.58
N LYS A 204 -9.43 -1.33 2.27
CA LYS A 204 -10.41 -0.79 3.23
C LYS A 204 -9.69 -0.27 4.46
N LEU A 205 -8.72 -1.00 5.00
CA LEU A 205 -7.90 -0.53 6.12
C LEU A 205 -7.17 0.78 5.78
N ARG A 206 -6.61 0.89 4.57
CA ARG A 206 -6.01 2.14 4.07
C ARG A 206 -7.01 3.29 3.99
N PHE A 207 -8.20 3.01 3.49
CA PHE A 207 -9.28 4.00 3.38
C PHE A 207 -9.76 4.47 4.76
N GLU A 208 -10.02 3.55 5.68
CA GLU A 208 -10.41 3.88 7.05
C GLU A 208 -9.34 4.73 7.74
N ALA A 209 -8.04 4.39 7.61
CA ALA A 209 -6.96 5.20 8.19
C ALA A 209 -6.97 6.66 7.73
N ILE A 210 -7.32 6.93 6.47
CA ILE A 210 -7.44 8.29 5.93
C ILE A 210 -8.71 8.99 6.46
N ASN A 211 -9.72 8.26 6.91
CA ASN A 211 -10.99 8.85 7.34
C ASN A 211 -11.15 8.99 8.86
N VAL A 212 -10.27 8.39 9.67
CA VAL A 212 -10.44 8.24 11.13
C VAL A 212 -10.08 9.49 11.95
N LEU A 213 -9.82 10.63 11.32
CA LEU A 213 -9.82 12.03 11.83
C LEU A 213 -8.86 12.87 10.98
N PRO A 214 -8.85 14.22 11.11
CA PRO A 214 -7.84 15.05 10.47
C PRO A 214 -6.43 14.60 10.88
N HIS A 215 -5.63 14.19 9.92
CA HIS A 215 -4.25 13.72 10.10
C HIS A 215 -3.35 14.43 9.10
N ASP A 216 -2.08 14.64 9.46
CA ASP A 216 -1.06 15.22 8.59
C ASP A 216 -0.26 14.11 7.88
N TYR A 217 -0.13 12.95 8.54
CA TYR A 217 0.61 11.79 8.03
C TYR A 217 -0.17 10.49 8.24
N VAL A 218 -0.06 9.55 7.29
CA VAL A 218 -0.57 8.18 7.41
C VAL A 218 0.60 7.21 7.47
N LEU A 219 0.60 6.32 8.47
CA LEU A 219 1.58 5.26 8.65
C LEU A 219 0.91 3.89 8.51
N TYR A 220 1.40 3.05 7.60
CA TYR A 220 0.94 1.67 7.46
C TYR A 220 1.91 0.75 8.20
N VAL A 221 1.48 0.22 9.34
CA VAL A 221 2.31 -0.55 10.29
C VAL A 221 2.31 -2.06 9.97
N ASP A 222 1.53 -2.47 8.96
CA ASP A 222 1.42 -3.86 8.47
C ASP A 222 2.46 -4.29 7.44
N ALA A 223 3.22 -3.36 6.90
CA ALA A 223 4.29 -3.75 6.02
C ALA A 223 5.42 -4.34 6.87
N ASP A 224 5.98 -5.47 6.47
CA ASP A 224 7.17 -6.11 7.07
C ASP A 224 8.45 -5.28 6.89
N PHE A 225 8.34 -3.95 6.88
CA PHE A 225 9.46 -3.03 7.00
C PHE A 225 9.82 -2.91 8.48
N LEU A 226 10.48 -3.94 8.99
CA LEU A 226 11.50 -3.70 10.02
C LEU A 226 12.65 -2.95 9.34
N PRO A 227 13.15 -1.82 9.88
CA PRO A 227 14.41 -1.24 9.43
C PRO A 227 15.59 -2.18 9.68
#